data_AF-A0A4Z0PFU7-F1
#
_entry.id   AF-A0A4Z0PFU7-F1
#
_cell.length_a   1.000
_cell.length_b   1.000
_cell.length_c   1.000
_cell.angle_alpha   90.00
_cell.angle_beta   90.00
_cell.angle_gamma   90.00
#
_symmetry.space_group_name_H-M   'P 1'
#
loop_
_entity.id
_entity.type
_entity.pdbx_description
1 polymer ?
#
loop_
_entity_poly.entity_id
_entity_poly.type
_entity_poly.pdbx_seq_one_letter_code
_entity_poly.pdbx_strand_id
1 'polypeptide(L)'
;MKNASTASGASVSDAASKNEPTLQRGLQNRHIQLIALGRANGTGLLLGIGPASQMAGPAVLLGYGVAGIIAFLIMRQLGEMVVEEPVSGSFAHFAWKYWGPFAGFLSGWNYWVMFVLVGMAELTAAGIYMQYWLPDVPTWVWAAAFFIIINAVNLVTVRLYGATEFWFALSKVLAGSG
;
A
#
# COMPACT_ATOMS: atom_id res chain seq x y z
N MET A 1 -67.75 1.99 27.55
CA MET A 1 -67.27 0.59 27.43
C MET A 1 -66.90 0.31 25.97
N LYS A 2 -65.62 0.37 25.61
CA LYS A 2 -65.08 -0.09 24.31
C LYS A 2 -63.62 -0.53 24.51
N ASN A 3 -63.40 -1.84 24.57
CA ASN A 3 -62.08 -2.46 24.40
C ASN A 3 -62.06 -3.08 22.99
N ALA A 4 -61.09 -2.66 22.17
CA ALA A 4 -60.80 -3.28 20.88
C ALA A 4 -59.38 -3.84 20.94
N SER A 5 -59.35 -5.17 20.93
CA SER A 5 -58.29 -6.09 20.49
C SER A 5 -56.99 -5.49 19.94
N THR A 6 -55.92 -5.82 20.64
CA THR A 6 -54.58 -6.15 20.17
C THR A 6 -54.54 -6.99 18.88
N ALA A 7 -53.85 -6.49 17.85
CA ALA A 7 -53.16 -7.24 16.79
C ALA A 7 -52.22 -6.24 16.08
N SER A 8 -50.91 -6.24 16.37
CA SER A 8 -49.87 -7.10 15.78
C SER A 8 -49.19 -6.45 14.57
N GLY A 9 -47.88 -6.17 14.72
CA GLY A 9 -46.93 -6.21 13.60
C GLY A 9 -46.40 -4.88 13.07
N ALA A 10 -45.77 -4.07 13.91
CA ALA A 10 -44.96 -2.93 13.45
C ALA A 10 -43.60 -3.39 12.89
N SER A 11 -43.19 -2.70 11.82
CA SER A 11 -41.82 -2.46 11.33
C SER A 11 -40.96 -3.65 10.92
N VAL A 12 -40.87 -3.80 9.59
CA VAL A 12 -39.69 -4.18 8.80
C VAL A 12 -38.38 -3.91 9.56
N SER A 13 -37.70 -4.97 9.99
CA SER A 13 -36.31 -4.92 10.43
C SER A 13 -35.43 -5.55 9.35
N ASP A 14 -34.87 -4.67 8.52
CA ASP A 14 -33.68 -4.95 7.72
C ASP A 14 -32.54 -5.40 8.64
N ALA A 15 -32.33 -6.71 8.74
CA ALA A 15 -31.18 -7.31 9.40
C ALA A 15 -30.27 -7.98 8.37
N ALA A 16 -29.95 -7.28 7.29
CA ALA A 16 -28.74 -7.56 6.52
C ALA A 16 -27.58 -6.79 7.16
N SER A 17 -27.04 -7.32 8.26
CA SER A 17 -25.74 -6.88 8.78
C SER A 17 -24.67 -7.22 7.74
N LYS A 18 -24.40 -6.28 6.83
CA LYS A 18 -23.14 -6.25 6.09
C LYS A 18 -22.04 -6.00 7.12
N ASN A 19 -21.43 -7.07 7.59
CA ASN A 19 -20.10 -7.04 8.20
C ASN A 19 -19.10 -6.59 7.13
N GLU A 20 -19.04 -5.30 6.84
CA GLU A 20 -17.83 -4.75 6.25
C GLU A 20 -16.75 -4.73 7.34
N PRO A 21 -15.59 -5.39 7.14
CA PRO A 21 -14.53 -5.37 8.13
C PRO A 21 -14.11 -3.92 8.34
N THR A 22 -14.43 -3.39 9.52
CA THR A 22 -14.07 -2.03 9.91
C THR A 22 -12.56 -2.00 10.05
N LEU A 23 -11.89 -1.38 9.05
CA LEU A 23 -10.45 -1.18 9.05
C LEU A 23 -10.05 -0.43 10.32
N GLN A 24 -9.35 -1.11 11.23
CA GLN A 24 -8.81 -0.48 12.42
C GLN A 24 -7.76 0.54 11.99
N ARG A 25 -8.07 1.84 12.15
CA ARG A 25 -7.13 2.95 11.96
C ARG A 25 -6.10 2.94 13.10
N GLY A 26 -5.16 1.98 13.06
CA GLY A 26 -4.07 1.88 14.03
C GLY A 26 -2.86 2.76 13.71
N LEU A 27 -2.74 3.27 12.47
CA LEU A 27 -1.63 4.12 12.06
C LEU A 27 -1.94 5.59 12.34
N GLN A 28 -1.27 6.15 13.35
CA GLN A 28 -1.21 7.59 13.58
C GLN A 28 -0.69 8.33 12.33
N ASN A 29 -1.18 9.56 12.07
CA ASN A 29 -0.77 10.38 10.92
C ASN A 29 0.75 10.48 10.73
N ARG A 30 1.52 10.47 11.83
CA ARG A 30 2.99 10.47 11.80
C ARG A 30 3.57 9.22 11.12
N HIS A 31 3.02 8.03 11.37
CA HIS A 31 3.47 6.79 10.72
C HIS A 31 3.18 6.81 9.22
N ILE A 32 2.01 7.33 8.82
CA ILE A 32 1.63 7.45 7.40
C ILE A 32 2.59 8.40 6.68
N GLN A 33 2.91 9.55 7.28
CA GLN A 33 3.88 10.50 6.73
C GLN A 33 5.28 9.91 6.64
N LEU A 34 5.75 9.17 7.66
CA LEU A 34 7.05 8.51 7.63
C LEU A 34 7.15 7.43 6.54
N ILE A 35 6.09 6.65 6.33
CA ILE A 35 6.03 5.67 5.23
C ILE A 35 6.06 6.37 3.87
N ALA A 36 5.34 7.48 3.72
CA ALA A 36 5.32 8.27 2.48
C ALA A 36 6.70 8.90 2.20
N LEU A 37 7.33 9.49 3.22
CA LEU A 37 8.69 10.05 3.14
C LEU A 37 9.74 8.97 2.84
N GLY A 38 9.64 7.80 3.47
CA GLY A 38 10.52 6.67 3.23
C GLY A 38 10.47 6.18 1.79
N ARG A 39 9.27 6.10 1.20
CA ARG A 39 9.11 5.77 -0.23
C ARG A 39 9.57 6.89 -1.17
N ALA A 40 9.36 8.16 -0.81
CA ALA A 40 9.71 9.30 -1.65
C ALA A 40 11.22 9.55 -1.77
N ASN A 41 11.98 9.32 -0.69
CA ASN A 41 13.45 9.43 -0.69
C ASN A 41 14.17 8.17 -1.21
N GLY A 42 13.44 7.23 -1.81
CA GLY A 42 13.93 5.91 -2.18
C GLY A 42 15.14 5.90 -3.12
N THR A 43 15.68 4.69 -3.29
CA THR A 43 16.87 4.37 -4.09
C THR A 43 16.82 4.83 -5.56
N GLY A 44 15.63 5.10 -6.10
CA GLY A 44 15.43 5.62 -7.45
C GLY A 44 16.05 7.00 -7.68
N LEU A 45 16.12 7.86 -6.66
CA LEU A 45 16.82 9.13 -6.75
C LEU A 45 18.34 8.90 -6.82
N LEU A 46 18.87 8.03 -5.95
CA LEU A 46 20.30 7.73 -5.86
C LEU A 46 20.87 7.02 -7.09
N LEU A 47 20.19 5.99 -7.60
CA LEU A 47 20.62 5.28 -8.82
C LEU A 47 20.27 6.03 -10.10
N GLY A 48 19.21 6.85 -10.09
CA GLY A 48 18.73 7.56 -11.28
C GLY A 48 19.49 8.85 -11.58
N ILE A 49 19.96 9.58 -10.57
CA ILE A 49 20.61 10.88 -10.76
C ILE A 49 21.93 10.75 -11.53
N GLY A 50 22.73 9.71 -11.28
CA GLY A 50 24.05 9.53 -11.91
C GLY A 50 23.96 9.43 -13.44
N PRO A 51 23.24 8.42 -13.98
CA PRO A 51 23.04 8.27 -15.42
C PRO A 51 22.30 9.46 -16.04
N ALA A 52 21.27 9.98 -15.36
CA ALA A 52 20.51 11.13 -15.88
C ALA A 52 21.38 12.39 -16.02
N SER A 53 22.27 12.65 -15.06
CA SER A 53 23.19 13.80 -15.12
C SER A 53 24.26 13.62 -16.20
N GLN A 54 24.76 12.40 -16.40
CA GLN A 54 25.72 12.09 -17.46
C GLN A 54 25.12 12.27 -18.87
N MET A 55 23.85 11.89 -19.05
CA MET A 55 23.16 11.96 -20.35
C MET A 55 22.63 13.36 -20.69
N ALA A 56 22.08 14.10 -19.71
CA ALA A 56 21.42 15.38 -19.95
C ALA A 56 22.28 16.62 -19.61
N GLY A 57 23.39 16.45 -18.88
CA GLY A 57 24.22 17.56 -18.44
C GLY A 57 23.46 18.57 -17.55
N PRO A 58 23.81 19.86 -17.56
CA PRO A 58 23.16 20.89 -16.72
C PRO A 58 21.65 21.02 -16.93
N ALA A 59 21.13 20.59 -18.09
CA ALA A 59 19.72 20.62 -18.42
C ALA A 59 18.87 19.62 -17.63
N VAL A 60 19.48 18.66 -16.91
CA VAL A 60 18.76 17.69 -16.07
C VAL A 60 17.89 18.38 -15.01
N LEU A 61 18.32 19.53 -14.49
CA LEU A 61 17.58 20.35 -13.53
C LEU A 61 16.26 20.87 -14.11
N LEU A 62 16.26 21.30 -15.37
CA LEU A 62 15.05 21.75 -16.06
C LEU A 62 14.10 20.57 -16.28
N GLY A 63 14.63 19.40 -16.66
CA GLY A 63 13.85 18.17 -16.79
C GLY A 63 13.15 17.77 -15.50
N TYR A 64 13.88 17.75 -14.37
CA TYR A 64 13.30 17.49 -13.05
C TYR A 64 12.28 18.57 -12.64
N GLY A 65 12.52 19.83 -12.97
CA GLY A 65 11.56 20.92 -12.70
C GLY A 65 10.23 20.72 -13.42
N VAL A 66 10.27 20.41 -14.72
CA VAL A 66 9.05 20.14 -15.52
C VAL A 66 8.35 18.87 -15.03
N ALA A 67 9.09 17.79 -14.80
CA ALA A 67 8.54 16.54 -14.28
C ALA A 67 7.88 16.75 -12.90
N GLY A 68 8.50 17.55 -12.03
CA GLY A 68 7.96 17.91 -10.72
C GLY A 68 6.65 18.69 -10.81
N ILE A 69 6.55 19.65 -11.73
CA ILE A 69 5.30 20.42 -11.95
C ILE A 69 4.18 19.47 -12.41
N ILE A 70 4.47 18.58 -13.36
CA ILE A 70 3.48 17.62 -13.86
C ILE A 70 3.05 16.66 -12.74
N ALA A 71 3.99 16.10 -11.98
CA ALA A 71 3.71 15.22 -10.86
C ALA A 71 2.89 15.92 -9.76
N PHE A 72 3.19 17.19 -9.47
CA PHE A 72 2.43 18.00 -8.52
C PHE A 72 0.98 18.19 -8.97
N LEU A 73 0.76 18.51 -10.25
CA LEU A 73 -0.60 18.65 -10.80
C LEU A 73 -1.38 17.33 -10.72
N ILE A 74 -0.74 16.20 -11.06
CA ILE A 74 -1.36 14.87 -10.96
C ILE A 74 -1.73 14.58 -9.50
N MET A 75 -0.80 14.75 -8.56
CA MET A 75 -1.02 14.45 -7.15
C MET A 75 -2.11 15.35 -6.54
N ARG A 76 -2.20 16.61 -6.97
CA ARG A 76 -3.26 17.52 -6.55
C ARG A 76 -4.64 17.04 -7.00
N GLN A 77 -4.81 16.72 -8.29
CA GLN A 77 -6.08 16.24 -8.82
C GLN A 77 -6.51 14.93 -8.14
N LEU A 78 -5.54 14.04 -7.93
CA LEU A 78 -5.76 12.79 -7.24
C LEU A 78 -6.15 12.98 -5.78
N GLY A 79 -5.56 13.98 -5.12
CA GLY A 79 -5.92 14.37 -3.75
C GLY A 79 -7.35 14.90 -3.66
N GLU A 80 -7.78 15.73 -4.62
CA GLU A 80 -9.16 16.23 -4.69
C GLU A 80 -10.16 15.07 -4.83
N MET A 81 -9.87 14.08 -5.70
CA MET A 81 -10.70 12.87 -5.86
C MET A 81 -10.77 12.01 -4.58
N VAL A 82 -9.66 11.85 -3.85
CA VAL A 82 -9.61 11.07 -2.60
C VAL A 82 -10.37 11.75 -1.47
N VAL A 83 -10.42 13.09 -1.45
CA VAL A 83 -11.19 13.85 -0.46
C VAL A 83 -12.70 13.78 -0.76
N GLU A 84 -13.08 13.84 -2.03
CA GLU A 84 -14.48 13.74 -2.46
C GLU A 84 -15.05 12.33 -2.23
N GLU A 85 -14.26 11.29 -2.52
CA GLU A 85 -14.66 9.89 -2.33
C GLU A 85 -13.65 9.12 -1.47
N PRO A 86 -13.84 9.11 -0.13
CA PRO A 86 -12.95 8.40 0.79
C PRO A 86 -13.24 6.89 0.76
N VAL A 87 -12.85 6.23 -0.32
CA VAL A 87 -12.89 4.76 -0.46
C VAL A 87 -11.57 4.16 0.01
N SER A 88 -11.61 2.97 0.62
CA SER A 88 -10.38 2.21 0.96
C SER A 88 -9.71 1.56 -0.27
N GLY A 89 -10.10 1.96 -1.48
CA GLY A 89 -9.61 1.43 -2.75
C GLY A 89 -8.37 2.15 -3.26
N SER A 90 -7.51 1.42 -3.98
CA SER A 90 -6.36 1.99 -4.72
C SER A 90 -6.83 2.78 -5.94
N PHE A 91 -5.92 3.48 -6.64
CA PHE A 91 -6.21 4.23 -7.88
C PHE A 91 -6.93 3.42 -8.96
N ALA A 92 -6.76 2.09 -8.95
CA ALA A 92 -7.50 1.18 -9.79
C ALA A 92 -9.02 1.26 -9.60
N HIS A 93 -9.50 1.64 -8.40
CA HIS A 93 -10.91 1.89 -8.13
C HIS A 93 -11.44 3.09 -8.91
N PHE A 94 -10.69 4.20 -8.94
CA PHE A 94 -11.07 5.39 -9.71
C PHE A 94 -11.05 5.11 -11.21
N ALA A 95 -10.05 4.36 -11.70
CA ALA A 95 -10.01 3.93 -13.09
C ALA A 95 -11.20 3.03 -13.47
N TRP A 96 -11.58 2.10 -12.57
CA TRP A 96 -12.74 1.24 -12.75
C TRP A 96 -14.05 2.06 -12.80
N LYS A 97 -14.19 3.03 -11.91
CA LYS A 97 -15.41 3.83 -11.75
C LYS A 97 -15.61 4.86 -12.87
N TYR A 98 -14.58 5.61 -13.22
CA TYR A 98 -14.69 6.71 -14.20
C TYR A 98 -14.46 6.26 -15.65
N TRP A 99 -13.71 5.17 -15.86
CA TRP A 99 -13.28 4.74 -17.20
C TRP A 99 -13.77 3.35 -17.59
N GLY A 100 -14.23 2.56 -16.61
CA GLY A 100 -14.89 1.28 -16.80
C GLY A 100 -14.04 0.07 -16.41
N PRO A 101 -14.63 -1.14 -16.48
CA PRO A 101 -14.05 -2.34 -15.90
C PRO A 101 -12.66 -2.71 -16.42
N PHE A 102 -12.44 -2.53 -17.72
CA PHE A 102 -11.15 -2.83 -18.36
C PHE A 102 -10.02 -1.92 -17.88
N ALA A 103 -10.28 -0.62 -17.75
CA ALA A 103 -9.31 0.34 -17.24
C ALA A 103 -8.96 0.10 -15.76
N GLY A 104 -9.96 -0.31 -14.96
CA GLY A 104 -9.73 -0.78 -13.59
C GLY A 104 -8.82 -2.01 -13.52
N PHE A 105 -9.06 -3.01 -14.37
CA PHE A 105 -8.20 -4.20 -14.43
C PHE A 105 -6.77 -3.86 -14.87
N LEU A 106 -6.63 -3.10 -15.96
CA LEU A 106 -5.32 -2.73 -16.50
C LEU A 106 -4.51 -1.89 -15.53
N SER A 107 -5.13 -0.91 -14.86
CA SER A 107 -4.47 -0.09 -13.85
C SER A 107 -4.06 -0.93 -12.63
N GLY A 108 -4.90 -1.88 -12.19
CA GLY A 108 -4.53 -2.83 -11.13
C GLY A 108 -3.30 -3.67 -11.49
N TRP A 109 -3.26 -4.21 -12.71
CA TRP A 109 -2.11 -4.99 -13.19
C TRP A 109 -0.86 -4.12 -13.34
N ASN A 110 -1.00 -2.92 -13.91
CA ASN A 110 0.08 -1.94 -14.02
C ASN A 110 0.67 -1.59 -12.65
N TYR A 111 -0.19 -1.40 -11.65
CA TYR A 111 0.22 -1.09 -10.28
C TYR A 111 1.00 -2.25 -9.65
N TRP A 112 0.54 -3.48 -9.86
CA TRP A 112 1.25 -4.68 -9.39
C TRP A 112 2.63 -4.81 -10.04
N VAL A 113 2.72 -4.69 -11.37
CA VAL A 113 3.99 -4.73 -12.09
C VAL A 113 4.93 -3.62 -11.63
N MET A 114 4.41 -2.40 -11.44
CA MET A 114 5.20 -1.28 -10.95
C MET A 114 5.80 -1.57 -9.58
N PHE A 115 5.03 -2.16 -8.65
CA PHE A 115 5.59 -2.53 -7.35
C PHE A 115 6.68 -3.60 -7.43
N VAL A 116 6.52 -4.60 -8.30
CA VAL A 116 7.56 -5.61 -8.52
C VAL A 116 8.84 -4.96 -9.07
N LEU A 117 8.71 -4.08 -10.06
CA LEU A 117 9.84 -3.37 -10.66
C LEU A 117 10.54 -2.45 -9.66
N VAL A 118 9.79 -1.69 -8.86
CA VAL A 118 10.34 -0.82 -7.81
C VAL A 118 11.07 -1.66 -6.76
N GLY A 119 10.49 -2.77 -6.30
CA GLY A 119 11.14 -3.66 -5.34
C GLY A 119 12.46 -4.24 -5.88
N MET A 120 12.49 -4.65 -7.14
CA MET A 120 13.73 -5.11 -7.81
C MET A 120 14.78 -4.00 -7.92
N ALA A 121 14.35 -2.77 -8.24
CA ALA A 121 15.24 -1.62 -8.29
C ALA A 121 15.83 -1.27 -6.91
N GLU A 122 15.03 -1.35 -5.84
CA GLU A 122 15.47 -1.17 -4.45
C GLU A 122 16.49 -2.23 -4.03
N LEU A 123 16.22 -3.50 -4.32
CA LEU A 123 17.15 -4.61 -4.05
C LEU A 123 18.48 -4.45 -4.80
N THR A 124 18.42 -4.03 -6.06
CA THR A 124 19.61 -3.78 -6.89
C THR A 124 20.44 -2.63 -6.33
N ALA A 125 19.79 -1.53 -5.92
CA ALA A 125 20.45 -0.39 -5.31
C ALA A 125 21.14 -0.75 -3.98
N ALA A 126 20.45 -1.49 -3.13
CA ALA A 126 21.02 -1.99 -1.88
C ALA A 126 22.23 -2.89 -2.16
N GLY A 127 22.17 -3.73 -3.20
CA GLY A 127 23.30 -4.55 -3.64
C GLY A 127 24.49 -3.73 -4.13
N ILE A 128 24.26 -2.68 -4.94
CA ILE A 128 25.31 -1.78 -5.42
C ILE A 128 25.95 -1.04 -4.24
N TYR A 129 25.14 -0.61 -3.27
CA TYR A 129 25.63 0.05 -2.07
C TYR A 129 26.53 -0.89 -1.24
N MET A 130 26.14 -2.15 -1.05
CA MET A 130 26.97 -3.11 -0.33
C MET A 130 28.27 -3.44 -1.07
N GLN A 131 28.26 -3.43 -2.40
CA GLN A 131 29.45 -3.62 -3.21
C GLN A 131 30.48 -2.50 -3.02
N TYR A 132 30.07 -1.29 -2.62
CA TYR A 132 31.00 -0.21 -2.25
C TYR A 132 31.86 -0.58 -1.03
N TRP A 133 31.31 -1.36 -0.10
CA TRP A 133 32.00 -1.80 1.12
C TRP A 133 32.72 -3.14 0.94
N LEU A 134 32.09 -4.07 0.20
CA LEU A 134 32.56 -5.42 -0.07
C LEU A 134 32.59 -5.64 -1.59
N PRO A 135 33.62 -5.12 -2.29
CA PRO A 135 33.67 -5.12 -3.75
C PRO A 135 33.84 -6.50 -4.37
N ASP A 136 34.42 -7.45 -3.62
CA ASP A 136 34.66 -8.83 -4.07
C ASP A 136 33.38 -9.66 -4.18
N VAL A 137 32.28 -9.21 -3.57
CA VAL A 137 30.99 -9.91 -3.59
C VAL A 137 30.10 -9.36 -4.70
N PRO A 138 29.64 -10.20 -5.64
CA PRO A 138 28.76 -9.76 -6.73
C PRO A 138 27.44 -9.15 -6.24
N THR A 139 26.95 -8.14 -6.94
CA THR A 139 25.72 -7.40 -6.61
C THR A 139 24.48 -8.30 -6.47
N TRP A 140 24.38 -9.35 -7.29
CA TRP A 140 23.25 -10.29 -7.26
C TRP A 140 23.19 -11.10 -5.95
N VAL A 141 24.33 -11.36 -5.31
CA VAL A 141 24.41 -12.08 -4.03
C VAL A 141 23.80 -11.21 -2.93
N TRP A 142 24.15 -9.93 -2.91
CA TRP A 142 23.57 -8.96 -1.98
C TRP A 142 22.07 -8.78 -2.20
N ALA A 143 21.63 -8.65 -3.46
CA ALA A 143 20.21 -8.57 -3.80
C ALA A 143 19.44 -9.81 -3.32
N ALA A 144 19.96 -11.02 -3.57
CA ALA A 144 19.36 -12.27 -3.10
C ALA A 144 19.33 -12.36 -1.56
N ALA A 145 20.39 -11.94 -0.88
CA ALA A 145 20.44 -11.92 0.59
C ALA A 145 19.38 -10.98 1.19
N PHE A 146 19.27 -9.74 0.69
CA PHE A 146 18.23 -8.81 1.14
C PHE A 146 16.83 -9.33 0.84
N PHE A 147 16.62 -9.92 -0.33
CA PHE A 147 15.34 -10.55 -0.70
C PHE A 147 14.93 -11.63 0.31
N ILE A 148 15.85 -12.54 0.65
CA ILE A 148 15.61 -13.60 1.64
C ILE A 148 15.30 -13.00 3.01
N ILE A 149 16.07 -12.01 3.46
CA ILE A 149 15.88 -11.37 4.77
C ILE A 149 14.50 -10.71 4.84
N ILE A 150 14.14 -9.90 3.84
CA ILE A 150 12.85 -9.21 3.80
C ILE A 150 11.70 -10.23 3.79
N ASN A 151 11.82 -11.27 2.97
CA ASN A 151 10.80 -12.32 2.90
C ASN A 151 10.68 -13.08 4.23
N ALA A 152 11.80 -13.38 4.90
CA ALA A 152 11.81 -14.02 6.21
C ALA A 152 11.11 -13.13 7.26
N VAL A 153 11.40 -11.83 7.29
CA VAL A 153 10.75 -10.87 8.19
C VAL A 153 9.24 -10.79 7.90
N ASN A 154 8.84 -10.78 6.63
CA ASN A 154 7.43 -10.80 6.23
C ASN A 154 6.72 -12.07 6.72
N LEU A 155 7.34 -13.24 6.57
CA LEU A 155 6.77 -14.51 7.03
C LEU A 155 6.65 -14.59 8.56
N VAL A 156 7.64 -14.06 9.30
CA VAL A 156 7.57 -14.00 10.77
C VAL A 156 6.41 -13.13 11.23
N THR A 157 6.20 -11.97 10.58
CA THR A 157 5.10 -11.05 10.94
C THR A 157 3.73 -11.70 10.73
N VAL A 158 3.52 -12.38 9.60
CA VAL A 158 2.26 -13.08 9.31
C VAL A 158 2.01 -14.22 10.30
N ARG A 159 3.06 -14.99 10.64
CA ARG A 159 2.96 -16.07 11.62
C ARG A 159 2.63 -15.54 13.03
N LEU A 160 3.20 -14.40 13.41
CA LEU A 160 2.94 -13.76 14.71
C LEU A 160 1.51 -13.23 14.81
N TYR A 161 0.99 -12.63 13.73
CA TYR A 161 -0.41 -12.24 13.61
C TYR A 161 -1.35 -13.44 13.73
N GLY A 162 -1.11 -14.51 12.96
CA GLY A 162 -1.93 -15.73 13.00
C GLY A 162 -1.90 -16.43 14.37
N ALA A 163 -0.75 -16.44 15.05
CA ALA A 163 -0.65 -16.98 16.40
C ALA A 163 -1.47 -16.14 17.41
N THR A 164 -1.45 -14.82 17.29
CA THR A 164 -2.21 -13.92 18.18
C THR A 164 -3.72 -14.12 18.00
N GLU A 165 -4.20 -14.27 16.76
CA GLU A 165 -5.60 -14.61 16.49
C GLU A 165 -5.99 -15.96 17.07
N PHE A 166 -5.12 -16.97 16.96
CA PHE A 166 -5.34 -18.29 17.56
C PHE A 166 -5.48 -18.21 19.08
N TRP A 167 -4.59 -17.48 19.76
CA TRP A 167 -4.66 -17.27 21.22
C TRP A 167 -5.92 -16.51 21.65
N PHE A 168 -6.37 -15.53 20.86
CA PHE A 168 -7.63 -14.81 21.10
C PHE A 168 -8.86 -15.71 20.89
N ALA A 169 -8.86 -16.55 19.85
CA ALA A 169 -9.93 -17.51 19.61
C ALA A 169 -9.99 -18.57 20.73
N LEU A 170 -8.83 -19.08 21.17
CA LEU A 170 -8.73 -20.06 22.27
C LEU A 170 -9.27 -19.47 23.58
N SER A 171 -8.88 -18.25 23.92
CA SER A 171 -9.38 -17.54 25.12
C SER A 171 -10.91 -17.39 25.11
N LYS A 172 -11.51 -17.10 23.94
CA LYS A 172 -12.97 -17.02 23.78
C LYS A 172 -13.67 -18.35 23.99
N VAL A 173 -13.10 -19.44 23.47
CA VAL A 173 -13.67 -20.80 23.61
C VAL A 173 -13.66 -21.23 25.07
N LEU A 174 -12.55 -21.01 25.79
CA LEU A 174 -12.43 -21.38 27.20
C LEU A 174 -13.33 -20.54 28.13
N ALA A 175 -13.55 -19.26 27.80
CA ALA A 175 -14.43 -18.39 28.57
C ALA A 175 -15.93 -18.60 28.30
N GLY A 176 -16.30 -19.07 27.10
CA GLY A 176 -17.69 -19.30 26.70
C GLY A 176 -18.24 -20.69 27.08
N SER A 177 -17.40 -21.58 27.60
CA SER A 177 -17.77 -22.95 28.01
C SER A 177 -18.03 -23.12 29.51
N GLY A 178 -18.25 -22.01 30.25
CA GLY A 178 -18.48 -21.99 31.70
C GLY A 178 -19.75 -21.25 32.08
#